data_AF-A0A3D9B6V0-F1
#
_entry.id   AF-A0A3D9B6V0-F1
#
_cell.length_a   1.000
_cell.length_b   1.000
_cell.length_c   1.000
_cell.angle_alpha   90.00
_cell.angle_beta   90.00
_cell.angle_gamma   90.00
#
_symmetry.space_group_name_H-M   'P 1'
#
loop_
_entity.id
_entity.type
_entity.pdbx_description
1 polymer ?
#
loop_
_entity_poly.entity_id
_entity_poly.type
_entity_poly.pdbx_seq_one_letter_code
_entity_poly.pdbx_strand_id
1 'polypeptide(L)'
;METDGSLSLKLQKVQIIQNCLLLKNIKQSLDKISNIFIKILPIYWAFLTYMLLRPGVENQEYFFMFDGIDKVLHLSIFAALGFCFIAAFPRIRFSYFFQIILIYAFLTEIFQEEMKLGRSMETLDIVADTIGCLIGYYIYKLLAKRYL
;
A
#
# COMPACT_ATOMS: atom_id res chain seq x y z
N MET A 1 43.69 -37.54 -1.38
CA MET A 1 42.88 -36.72 -2.31
C MET A 1 41.38 -36.76 -1.99
N GLU A 2 40.94 -37.47 -0.94
CA GLU A 2 39.52 -37.67 -0.55
C GLU A 2 38.95 -36.62 0.43
N THR A 3 39.81 -35.84 1.08
CA THR A 3 39.43 -34.91 2.16
C THR A 3 38.72 -33.65 1.65
N ASP A 4 38.95 -33.27 0.39
CA ASP A 4 38.48 -32.03 -0.20
C ASP A 4 36.98 -32.08 -0.56
N GLY A 5 36.51 -33.22 -1.08
CA GLY A 5 35.10 -33.45 -1.39
C GLY A 5 34.20 -33.51 -0.15
N SER A 6 34.72 -34.07 0.96
CA SER A 6 34.00 -34.14 2.23
C SER A 6 33.83 -32.77 2.89
N LEU A 7 34.84 -31.89 2.77
CA LEU A 7 34.78 -30.52 3.27
C LEU A 7 33.79 -29.66 2.48
N SER A 8 33.80 -29.76 1.15
CA SER A 8 32.87 -29.07 0.24
C SER A 8 31.41 -29.43 0.52
N LEU A 9 31.10 -30.73 0.72
CA LEU A 9 29.75 -31.19 1.02
C LEU A 9 29.23 -30.66 2.38
N LYS A 10 30.11 -30.56 3.38
CA LYS A 10 29.76 -29.99 4.70
C LYS A 10 29.46 -28.50 4.60
N LEU A 11 30.28 -27.73 3.88
CA LEU A 11 30.06 -26.30 3.65
C LEU A 11 28.73 -26.04 2.92
N GLN A 12 28.44 -26.82 1.89
CA GLN A 12 27.19 -26.71 1.14
C GLN A 12 25.96 -26.99 2.01
N LYS A 13 26.01 -28.02 2.88
CA LYS A 13 24.93 -28.31 3.84
C LYS A 13 24.70 -27.18 4.84
N VAL A 14 25.78 -26.62 5.41
CA VAL A 14 25.68 -25.50 6.36
C VAL A 14 25.03 -24.28 5.71
N GLN A 15 25.41 -23.98 4.47
CA GLN A 15 24.85 -22.83 3.74
C GLN A 15 23.38 -23.02 3.38
N ILE A 16 22.95 -24.24 3.02
CA ILE A 16 21.53 -24.56 2.79
C ILE A 16 20.72 -24.40 4.08
N ILE A 17 21.23 -24.89 5.21
CA ILE A 17 20.55 -24.78 6.52
C ILE A 17 20.40 -23.30 6.92
N GLN A 18 21.47 -22.50 6.78
CA GLN A 18 21.44 -21.07 7.04
C GLN A 18 20.41 -20.35 6.18
N ASN A 19 20.39 -20.62 4.87
CA ASN A 19 19.40 -20.03 3.96
C ASN A 19 17.96 -20.41 4.35
N CYS A 20 17.73 -21.66 4.76
CA CYS A 20 16.40 -22.13 5.17
C CYS A 20 15.93 -21.45 6.46
N LEU A 21 16.81 -21.29 7.45
CA LEU A 21 16.51 -20.56 8.68
C LEU A 21 16.24 -19.08 8.44
N LEU A 22 17.03 -18.44 7.58
CA LEU A 22 16.88 -17.04 7.20
C LEU A 22 15.53 -16.80 6.50
N LEU A 23 15.17 -17.65 5.54
CA LEU A 23 13.86 -17.62 4.88
C LEU A 23 12.69 -17.84 5.85
N LYS A 24 12.86 -18.70 6.86
CA LYS A 24 11.84 -18.94 7.88
C LYS A 24 11.62 -17.70 8.76
N ASN A 25 12.70 -17.05 9.19
CA ASN A 25 12.64 -15.82 9.98
C ASN A 25 12.01 -14.66 9.20
N ILE A 26 12.35 -14.50 7.92
CA ILE A 26 11.74 -13.51 7.01
C ILE A 26 10.23 -13.74 6.89
N LYS A 27 9.81 -14.98 6.60
CA LYS A 27 8.38 -15.32 6.49
C LYS A 27 7.64 -14.98 7.77
N GLN A 28 8.20 -15.35 8.92
CA GLN A 28 7.59 -15.06 10.22
C GLN A 28 7.50 -13.55 10.50
N SER A 29 8.50 -12.77 10.10
CA SER A 29 8.48 -11.31 10.20
C SER A 29 7.42 -10.68 9.30
N LEU A 30 7.35 -11.12 8.03
CA LEU A 30 6.33 -10.68 7.08
C LEU A 30 4.91 -11.00 7.56
N ASP A 31 4.70 -12.20 8.10
CA ASP A 31 3.40 -12.61 8.63
C ASP A 31 3.02 -11.74 9.85
N LYS A 32 3.98 -11.37 10.70
CA LYS A 32 3.75 -10.44 11.83
C LYS A 32 3.38 -9.04 11.35
N ILE A 33 4.08 -8.51 10.36
CA ILE A 33 3.78 -7.21 9.74
C ILE A 33 2.38 -7.23 9.12
N SER A 34 2.08 -8.23 8.29
CA SER A 34 0.78 -8.40 7.65
C SER A 34 -0.36 -8.46 8.67
N ASN A 35 -0.19 -9.19 9.79
CA ASN A 35 -1.18 -9.24 10.86
C ASN A 35 -1.46 -7.88 11.51
N ILE A 36 -0.48 -6.98 11.58
CA ILE A 36 -0.67 -5.61 12.08
C ILE A 36 -1.45 -4.79 11.04
N PHE A 37 -1.01 -4.82 9.78
CA PHE A 37 -1.66 -4.05 8.70
C PHE A 37 -3.08 -4.52 8.40
N ILE A 38 -3.40 -5.80 8.55
CA ILE A 38 -4.78 -6.32 8.42
C ILE A 38 -5.74 -5.64 9.41
N LYS A 39 -5.26 -5.24 10.59
CA LYS A 39 -6.07 -4.51 11.59
C LYS A 39 -6.14 -3.01 11.32
N ILE A 40 -5.03 -2.42 10.86
CA ILE A 40 -4.92 -0.98 10.59
C ILE A 40 -5.68 -0.60 9.31
N LEU A 41 -5.57 -1.41 8.26
CA LEU A 41 -6.15 -1.14 6.94
C LEU A 41 -7.64 -0.78 6.98
N PRO A 42 -8.56 -1.56 7.60
CA PRO A 42 -9.98 -1.22 7.61
C PRO A 42 -10.26 0.09 8.37
N ILE A 43 -9.52 0.38 9.45
CA ILE A 43 -9.67 1.63 10.21
C ILE A 43 -9.22 2.81 9.34
N TYR A 44 -8.07 2.68 8.70
CA TYR A 44 -7.52 3.68 7.80
C TYR A 44 -8.43 3.93 6.59
N TRP A 45 -8.95 2.86 5.99
CA TRP A 45 -9.83 2.93 4.84
C TRP A 45 -11.20 3.55 5.18
N ALA A 46 -11.77 3.23 6.35
CA ALA A 46 -12.97 3.88 6.83
C ALA A 46 -12.76 5.37 7.09
N PHE A 47 -11.65 5.73 7.75
CA PHE A 47 -11.26 7.12 7.98
C PHE A 47 -11.07 7.88 6.66
N LEU A 48 -10.37 7.28 5.69
CA LEU A 48 -10.17 7.86 4.37
C LEU A 48 -11.49 8.09 3.64
N THR A 49 -12.37 7.09 3.59
CA THR A 49 -13.68 7.21 2.96
C THR A 49 -14.50 8.33 3.59
N TYR A 50 -14.51 8.41 4.92
CA TYR A 50 -15.16 9.52 5.62
C TYR A 50 -14.56 10.88 5.22
N MET A 51 -13.23 10.99 5.18
CA MET A 51 -12.54 12.23 4.80
C MET A 51 -12.83 12.66 3.36
N LEU A 52 -13.02 11.73 2.43
CA LEU A 52 -13.38 12.01 1.05
C LEU A 52 -14.84 12.48 0.91
N LEU A 53 -15.75 11.82 1.61
CA LEU A 53 -17.20 12.03 1.47
C LEU A 53 -17.78 13.11 2.40
N ARG A 54 -17.01 13.60 3.37
CA ARG A 54 -17.49 14.67 4.25
C ARG A 54 -17.81 15.93 3.43
N PRO A 55 -18.72 16.80 3.91
CA PRO A 55 -19.05 18.03 3.21
C PRO A 55 -17.83 18.88 2.89
N GLY A 56 -17.81 19.46 1.70
CA GLY A 56 -16.82 20.48 1.33
C GLY A 56 -17.06 21.72 2.17
N VAL A 57 -16.28 21.91 3.23
CA VAL A 57 -16.33 23.15 4.01
C VAL A 57 -15.53 24.18 3.22
N GLU A 58 -16.17 25.25 2.76
CA GLU A 58 -15.49 26.43 2.19
C GLU A 58 -14.42 26.92 3.18
N ASN A 59 -13.16 26.64 2.82
CA ASN A 59 -11.93 27.33 3.16
C ASN A 59 -11.86 28.01 4.54
N GLN A 60 -11.30 27.31 5.53
CA GLN A 60 -10.29 27.95 6.36
C GLN A 60 -9.04 28.03 5.49
N GLU A 61 -8.80 29.16 4.82
CA GLU A 61 -7.57 29.37 4.04
C GLU A 61 -6.37 29.32 4.99
N TYR A 62 -5.72 28.17 5.06
CA TYR A 62 -4.45 28.05 5.75
C TYR A 62 -3.33 28.58 4.85
N PHE A 63 -2.30 29.19 5.43
CA PHE A 63 -1.16 29.80 4.71
C PHE A 63 -0.39 28.83 3.79
N PHE A 64 -0.64 27.51 3.88
CA PHE A 64 -0.03 26.48 3.06
C PHE A 64 -0.95 25.96 1.95
N MET A 65 -2.21 26.41 1.86
CA MET A 65 -3.11 26.03 0.77
C MET A 65 -2.69 26.78 -0.50
N PHE A 66 -2.24 26.01 -1.49
CA PHE A 66 -1.94 26.48 -2.85
C PHE A 66 -2.85 25.76 -3.85
N ASP A 67 -3.00 26.32 -5.04
CA ASP A 67 -3.82 25.72 -6.10
C ASP A 67 -3.37 24.29 -6.42
N GLY A 68 -4.28 23.32 -6.24
CA GLY A 68 -4.00 21.90 -6.49
C GLY A 68 -3.43 21.13 -5.30
N ILE A 69 -3.35 21.71 -4.09
CA ILE A 69 -2.96 20.96 -2.88
C ILE A 69 -3.86 19.73 -2.63
N ASP A 70 -5.13 19.82 -3.00
CA ASP A 70 -6.11 18.73 -2.87
C ASP A 70 -5.65 17.47 -3.63
N LYS A 71 -5.13 17.64 -4.85
CA LYS A 71 -4.60 16.55 -5.68
C LYS A 71 -3.35 15.91 -5.08
N VAL A 72 -2.48 16.72 -4.47
CA VAL A 72 -1.30 16.22 -3.74
C VAL A 72 -1.72 15.44 -2.51
N LEU A 73 -2.77 15.90 -1.82
CA LEU A 73 -3.33 15.25 -0.66
C LEU A 73 -3.95 13.89 -1.04
N HIS A 74 -4.77 13.84 -2.09
CA HIS A 74 -5.29 12.60 -2.69
C HIS A 74 -4.15 11.63 -3.04
N LEU A 75 -3.16 12.07 -3.83
CA LEU A 75 -2.00 11.24 -4.20
C LEU A 75 -1.28 10.66 -2.96
N SER A 76 -0.99 11.50 -1.96
CA SER A 76 -0.21 11.09 -0.79
C SER A 76 -0.96 10.13 0.14
N ILE A 77 -2.25 10.39 0.38
CA ILE A 77 -3.09 9.57 1.24
C ILE A 77 -3.41 8.23 0.55
N PHE A 78 -3.70 8.22 -0.75
CA PHE A 78 -3.87 6.97 -1.48
C PHE A 78 -2.55 6.20 -1.63
N ALA A 79 -1.39 6.85 -1.66
CA ALA A 79 -0.11 6.15 -1.56
C ALA A 79 0.06 5.40 -0.23
N ALA A 80 -0.36 6.01 0.88
CA ALA A 80 -0.40 5.31 2.15
C ALA A 80 -1.43 4.16 2.14
N LEU A 81 -2.60 4.33 1.51
CA LEU A 81 -3.58 3.25 1.33
C LEU A 81 -2.97 2.06 0.58
N GLY A 82 -2.39 2.30 -0.61
CA GLY A 82 -1.79 1.27 -1.45
C GLY A 82 -0.65 0.53 -0.73
N PHE A 83 0.18 1.26 0.01
CA PHE A 83 1.23 0.69 0.84
C PHE A 83 0.64 -0.23 1.93
N CYS A 84 -0.31 0.28 2.73
CA CYS A 84 -0.97 -0.48 3.78
C CYS A 84 -1.68 -1.73 3.25
N PHE A 85 -2.30 -1.62 2.08
CA PHE A 85 -3.02 -2.71 1.44
C PHE A 85 -2.09 -3.87 1.09
N ILE A 86 -0.96 -3.59 0.44
CA ILE A 86 0.01 -4.65 0.09
C ILE A 86 0.74 -5.16 1.32
N ALA A 87 0.99 -4.31 2.31
CA ALA A 87 1.53 -4.75 3.59
C ALA A 87 0.58 -5.71 4.31
N ALA A 88 -0.73 -5.50 4.25
CA ALA A 88 -1.75 -6.41 4.77
C ALA A 88 -1.84 -7.70 3.96
N PHE A 89 -1.80 -7.61 2.63
CA PHE A 89 -1.97 -8.74 1.72
C PHE A 89 -0.78 -8.91 0.76
N PRO A 90 0.41 -9.30 1.25
CA PRO A 90 1.65 -9.30 0.46
C PRO A 90 1.61 -10.26 -0.75
N ARG A 91 0.72 -11.26 -0.72
CA ARG A 91 0.53 -12.29 -1.74
C ARG A 91 -0.62 -12.00 -2.71
N ILE A 92 -1.30 -10.85 -2.61
CA ILE A 92 -2.36 -10.50 -3.57
C ILE A 92 -1.80 -10.36 -4.99
N ARG A 93 -2.55 -10.80 -6.00
CA ARG A 93 -2.17 -10.56 -7.40
C ARG A 93 -2.35 -9.09 -7.73
N PHE A 94 -1.43 -8.54 -8.53
CA PHE A 94 -1.48 -7.14 -8.97
C PHE A 94 -2.82 -6.78 -9.63
N SER A 95 -3.39 -7.67 -10.44
CA SER A 95 -4.69 -7.45 -11.09
C SER A 95 -5.83 -7.24 -10.09
N TYR A 96 -5.91 -8.03 -9.02
CA TYR A 96 -6.94 -7.86 -7.99
C TYR A 96 -6.73 -6.56 -7.21
N PHE A 97 -5.49 -6.25 -6.84
CA PHE A 97 -5.16 -4.97 -6.21
C PHE A 97 -5.61 -3.79 -7.08
N PHE A 98 -5.21 -3.78 -8.35
CA PHE A 98 -5.54 -2.71 -9.28
C PHE A 98 -7.04 -2.56 -9.49
N GLN A 99 -7.78 -3.68 -9.66
CA GLN A 99 -9.24 -3.65 -9.79
C GLN A 99 -9.91 -3.07 -8.54
N ILE A 100 -9.51 -3.50 -7.34
CA ILE A 100 -10.10 -3.00 -6.08
C ILE A 100 -9.88 -1.50 -5.94
N ILE A 101 -8.65 -1.02 -6.16
CA ILE A 101 -8.33 0.40 -6.05
C ILE A 101 -9.08 1.22 -7.10
N LEU A 102 -9.12 0.75 -8.34
CA LEU A 102 -9.80 1.47 -9.42
C LEU A 102 -11.30 1.58 -9.14
N ILE A 103 -11.94 0.48 -8.74
CA ILE A 103 -13.36 0.47 -8.34
C ILE A 103 -13.58 1.42 -7.16
N TYR A 104 -12.70 1.40 -6.15
CA TYR A 104 -12.82 2.28 -5.00
C TYR A 104 -12.73 3.76 -5.39
N ALA A 105 -11.75 4.16 -6.21
CA ALA A 105 -11.59 5.53 -6.68
C ALA A 105 -12.81 6.03 -7.48
N PHE A 106 -13.36 5.19 -8.38
CA PHE A 106 -14.60 5.55 -9.08
C PHE A 106 -15.79 5.67 -8.13
N LEU A 107 -15.94 4.75 -7.19
CA LEU A 107 -17.07 4.77 -6.25
C LEU A 107 -17.04 6.00 -5.36
N THR A 108 -15.88 6.42 -4.87
CA THR A 108 -15.77 7.61 -4.01
C THR A 108 -16.15 8.87 -4.76
N GLU A 109 -15.73 9.03 -6.02
CA GLU A 109 -16.11 10.18 -6.85
C GLU A 109 -17.61 10.20 -7.18
N ILE A 110 -18.18 9.05 -7.55
CA ILE A 110 -19.62 8.92 -7.80
C ILE A 110 -20.40 9.29 -6.53
N PHE A 111 -19.96 8.82 -5.37
CA PHE A 111 -20.63 9.14 -4.11
C PHE A 111 -20.49 10.62 -3.73
N GLN A 112 -19.35 11.27 -4.00
CA GLN A 112 -19.22 12.70 -3.77
C GLN A 112 -20.23 13.51 -4.59
N GLU A 113 -20.36 13.20 -5.88
CA GLU A 113 -21.36 13.83 -6.78
C GLU A 113 -22.79 13.57 -6.30
N GLU A 114 -23.14 12.31 -6.02
CA GLU A 114 -24.50 11.91 -5.65
C GLU A 114 -24.93 12.44 -4.28
N MET A 115 -24.00 12.57 -3.33
CA MET A 115 -24.30 13.09 -1.99
C MET A 115 -24.64 14.59 -1.99
N LYS A 116 -24.28 15.33 -3.05
CA LYS A 116 -24.57 16.78 -3.21
C LYS A 116 -24.14 17.63 -2.01
N LEU A 117 -23.04 17.26 -1.36
CA LEU A 117 -22.49 17.93 -0.17
C LEU A 117 -21.45 19.01 -0.51
N GLY A 118 -21.60 19.67 -1.66
CA GLY A 118 -20.68 20.73 -2.10
C GLY A 118 -19.37 20.25 -2.71
N ARG A 119 -19.27 18.96 -3.08
CA ARG A 119 -18.18 18.42 -3.90
C ARG A 119 -18.72 17.95 -5.24
N SER A 120 -17.94 18.16 -6.30
CA SER A 120 -18.22 17.68 -7.65
C SER A 120 -17.25 16.55 -7.99
N MET A 121 -17.68 15.61 -8.82
CA MET A 121 -16.81 14.61 -9.41
C MET A 121 -15.66 15.29 -10.15
N GLU A 122 -14.43 14.91 -9.82
CA GLU A 122 -13.23 15.36 -10.51
C GLU A 122 -12.46 14.16 -11.05
N THR A 123 -12.42 14.00 -12.39
CA THR A 123 -11.70 12.88 -13.01
C THR A 123 -10.21 12.86 -12.66
N LEU A 124 -9.62 14.02 -12.33
CA LEU A 124 -8.23 14.11 -11.89
C LEU A 124 -8.00 13.48 -10.51
N ASP A 125 -9.02 13.41 -9.65
CA ASP A 125 -8.91 12.77 -8.34
C ASP A 125 -8.87 11.24 -8.50
N ILE A 126 -9.65 10.66 -9.42
CA ILE A 126 -9.52 9.24 -9.81
C ILE A 126 -8.09 8.90 -10.25
N VAL A 127 -7.49 9.79 -11.04
CA VAL A 127 -6.12 9.63 -11.52
C VAL A 127 -5.13 9.75 -10.37
N ALA A 128 -5.26 10.76 -9.51
CA ALA A 128 -4.41 10.97 -8.35
C ALA A 128 -4.48 9.79 -7.37
N ASP A 129 -5.68 9.29 -7.09
CA ASP A 129 -5.94 8.16 -6.20
C ASP A 129 -5.32 6.86 -6.73
N THR A 130 -5.53 6.60 -8.03
CA THR A 130 -5.00 5.41 -8.69
C THR A 130 -3.46 5.44 -8.72
N ILE A 131 -2.87 6.57 -9.12
CA ILE A 131 -1.41 6.74 -9.17
C ILE A 131 -0.83 6.67 -7.76
N GLY A 132 -1.46 7.32 -6.78
CA GLY A 132 -1.07 7.26 -5.37
C GLY A 132 -0.97 5.82 -4.90
N CYS A 133 -2.04 5.04 -5.05
CA CYS A 133 -2.03 3.61 -4.68
C CYS A 133 -0.95 2.80 -5.39
N LEU A 134 -0.70 3.04 -6.69
CA LEU A 134 0.38 2.38 -7.42
C LEU A 134 1.76 2.74 -6.86
N ILE A 135 2.00 4.00 -6.50
CA ILE A 135 3.23 4.43 -5.83
C ILE A 135 3.40 3.66 -4.52
N GLY A 136 2.35 3.60 -3.69
CA GLY A 136 2.36 2.82 -2.44
C GLY A 136 2.69 1.34 -2.63
N TYR A 137 2.08 0.73 -3.66
CA TYR A 137 2.35 -0.65 -4.07
C TYR A 137 3.84 -0.86 -4.38
N TYR A 138 4.41 -0.02 -5.23
CA TYR A 138 5.81 -0.17 -5.66
C TYR A 138 6.79 0.14 -4.53
N ILE A 139 6.52 1.14 -3.69
CA ILE A 139 7.34 1.43 -2.51
C ILE A 139 7.40 0.20 -1.61
N TYR A 140 6.26 -0.44 -1.29
CA TYR A 140 6.27 -1.65 -0.49
C TYR A 140 7.07 -2.77 -1.15
N LYS A 141 6.88 -3.02 -2.44
CA LYS A 141 7.62 -4.08 -3.16
C LYS A 141 9.12 -3.82 -3.21
N LEU A 142 9.55 -2.57 -3.36
CA LEU A 142 10.97 -2.18 -3.33
C LEU A 142 11.57 -2.39 -1.93
N LEU A 143 10.87 -1.97 -0.88
CA LEU A 143 11.32 -2.16 0.50
C LEU A 143 11.35 -3.65 0.89
N ALA A 144 10.31 -4.41 0.51
CA ALA A 144 10.25 -5.85 0.74
C ALA A 144 11.32 -6.62 -0.06
N LYS A 145 11.76 -6.13 -1.21
CA LYS A 145 12.89 -6.73 -1.94
C LYS A 145 14.25 -6.41 -1.31
N ARG A 146 14.37 -5.25 -0.66
CA ARG A 146 15.64 -4.72 -0.14
C ARG A 146 15.93 -5.16 1.29
N TYR A 147 14.91 -5.28 2.13
CA TYR A 147 15.06 -5.45 3.58
C TYR A 147 14.42 -6.73 4.13
N LEU A 148 13.61 -7.42 3.32
CA LEU A 148 12.94 -8.68 3.65
C LEU A 148 13.40 -9.76 2.67
#